data_AF-A0A3B9RCC3-F1
#
_entry.id   AF-A0A3B9RCC3-F1
#
_cell.length_a   1.000
_cell.length_b   1.000
_cell.length_c   1.000
_cell.angle_alpha   90.00
_cell.angle_beta   90.00
_cell.angle_gamma   90.00
#
_symmetry.space_group_name_H-M   'P 1'
#
loop_
_entity.id
_entity.type
_entity.pdbx_description
1 polymer ?
#
loop_
_entity_poly.entity_id
_entity_poly.type
_entity_poly.pdbx_seq_one_letter_code
_entity_poly.pdbx_strand_id
1 'polypeptide(L)'
;MTPSEQYVADLCQKSFLPFWNFPNPIGKKNKELCDVLVICGNYILIISVKDIRVSSHTDKKVQYERWVKKAVEDSAKQIYGAERFLKTANEVYAKNRTNKISLPPKNERIIFRIAIAFGSDNTFPLPYGEFGQGFVHVFD
;
A
#
# COMPACT_ATOMS: atom_id res chain seq x y z
N MET A 1 8.38 -5.03 -10.30
CA MET A 1 8.03 -3.69 -9.84
C MET A 1 7.64 -2.89 -11.06
N THR A 2 6.45 -2.31 -11.05
CA THR A 2 5.95 -1.43 -12.14
C THR A 2 6.61 -0.04 -12.06
N PRO A 3 6.55 0.79 -13.12
CA PRO A 3 7.07 2.16 -13.06
C PRO A 3 6.46 3.00 -11.95
N SER A 4 5.15 2.84 -11.71
CA SER A 4 4.40 3.58 -10.70
C SER A 4 4.78 3.14 -9.28
N GLU A 5 4.98 1.83 -9.07
CA GLU A 5 5.56 1.31 -7.82
C GLU A 5 6.99 1.83 -7.59
N GLN A 6 7.83 1.86 -8.62
CA GLN A 6 9.21 2.36 -8.53
C GLN A 6 9.22 3.85 -8.16
N TYR A 7 8.38 4.65 -8.79
CA TYR A 7 8.23 6.08 -8.49
C TYR A 7 7.87 6.32 -7.01
N VAL A 8 6.89 5.59 -6.49
CA VAL A 8 6.48 5.69 -5.08
C VAL A 8 7.59 5.22 -4.14
N ALA A 9 8.29 4.13 -4.48
CA ALA A 9 9.42 3.64 -3.69
C ALA A 9 10.57 4.65 -3.62
N ASP A 10 10.90 5.31 -4.74
CA ASP A 10 11.93 6.35 -4.81
C ASP A 10 11.54 7.59 -4.00
N LEU A 11 10.26 7.97 -4.04
CA LEU A 11 9.72 9.07 -3.24
C LEU A 11 9.80 8.76 -1.74
N CYS A 12 9.44 7.54 -1.35
CA CYS A 12 9.55 7.07 0.03
C CYS A 12 11.01 7.04 0.49
N GLN A 13 11.93 6.57 -0.35
CA GLN A 13 13.37 6.55 -0.06
C GLN A 13 13.92 7.96 0.20
N LYS A 14 13.51 8.95 -0.60
CA LYS A 14 13.91 10.36 -0.41
C LYS A 14 13.32 10.97 0.85
N SER A 15 12.09 10.59 1.20
CA SER A 15 11.35 11.17 2.33
C SER A 15 11.74 10.56 3.68
N PHE A 16 11.94 9.24 3.75
CA PHE A 16 12.10 8.49 5.00
C PHE A 16 13.50 7.93 5.23
N LEU A 17 14.50 8.37 4.45
CA LEU A 17 15.85 7.78 4.38
C LEU A 17 15.85 6.32 3.87
N PRO A 18 16.91 5.88 3.16
CA PRO A 18 16.95 4.54 2.56
C PRO A 18 16.81 3.37 3.55
N PHE A 19 17.18 3.57 4.82
CA PHE A 19 17.19 2.50 5.82
C PHE A 19 15.81 2.09 6.34
N TRP A 20 14.78 2.91 6.11
CA TRP A 20 13.43 2.65 6.60
C TRP A 20 12.46 2.26 5.49
N ASN A 21 12.91 2.29 4.23
CA ASN A 21 12.10 2.02 3.05
C ASN A 21 12.35 0.60 2.51
N PHE A 22 11.31 -0.23 2.50
CA PHE A 22 11.37 -1.62 2.06
C PHE A 22 10.40 -1.86 0.90
N PRO A 23 10.84 -1.77 -0.36
CA PRO A 23 10.01 -2.09 -1.52
C PRO A 23 9.78 -3.61 -1.67
N ASN A 24 8.56 -3.99 -2.02
CA ASN A 24 8.07 -5.36 -2.21
C ASN A 24 8.56 -6.36 -1.12
N PRO A 25 8.36 -6.09 0.19
CA PRO A 25 8.81 -7.01 1.22
C PRO A 25 8.00 -8.29 1.17
N ILE A 26 8.61 -9.37 1.66
CA ILE A 26 8.06 -10.71 1.61
C ILE A 26 7.52 -11.08 2.99
N GLY A 27 6.23 -11.41 3.01
CA GLY A 27 5.51 -11.81 4.21
C GLY A 27 5.19 -13.30 4.23
N LYS A 28 3.95 -13.62 4.62
CA LYS A 28 3.48 -15.00 4.78
C LYS A 28 3.62 -15.82 3.49
N LYS A 29 4.06 -17.09 3.61
CA LYS A 29 4.17 -18.06 2.50
C LYS A 29 5.04 -17.56 1.32
N ASN A 30 6.10 -16.80 1.60
CA ASN A 30 6.99 -16.24 0.57
C ASN A 30 6.28 -15.37 -0.48
N LYS A 31 5.12 -14.81 -0.12
CA LYS A 31 4.39 -13.87 -0.97
C LYS A 31 4.75 -12.45 -0.61
N GLU A 32 4.70 -11.59 -1.62
CA GLU A 32 4.80 -10.15 -1.42
C GLU A 32 3.71 -9.66 -0.46
N LEU A 33 4.10 -8.80 0.46
CA LEU A 33 3.25 -8.27 1.52
C LEU A 33 2.48 -7.04 1.05
N CYS A 34 3.18 -6.08 0.45
CA CYS A 34 2.66 -4.82 -0.09
C CYS A 34 3.69 -4.23 -1.05
N ASP A 35 3.35 -3.16 -1.75
CA ASP A 35 4.24 -2.55 -2.75
C ASP A 35 5.42 -1.83 -2.08
N VAL A 36 5.16 -1.08 -1.00
CA VAL A 36 6.19 -0.45 -0.17
C VAL A 36 5.81 -0.55 1.31
N LEU A 37 6.75 -0.95 2.15
CA LEU A 37 6.63 -0.91 3.60
C LEU A 37 7.66 0.08 4.15
N VAL A 38 7.21 1.02 4.98
CA VAL A 38 8.11 1.91 5.72
C VAL A 38 8.04 1.57 7.20
N ILE A 39 9.20 1.44 7.85
CA ILE A 39 9.29 1.20 9.30
C ILE A 39 10.23 2.23 9.91
N CYS A 40 9.67 3.15 10.70
CA CYS A 40 10.42 4.21 11.39
C CYS A 40 10.09 4.16 12.88
N GLY A 41 10.99 3.59 13.69
CA GLY A 41 10.69 3.31 15.10
C GLY A 41 9.43 2.47 15.22
N ASN A 42 8.43 2.93 15.96
CA ASN A 42 7.17 2.23 16.18
C ASN A 42 6.11 2.45 15.08
N TYR A 43 6.40 3.35 14.12
CA TYR A 43 5.50 3.67 13.02
C TYR A 43 5.73 2.74 11.83
N ILE A 44 4.65 2.18 11.31
CA ILE A 44 4.65 1.32 10.13
C ILE A 44 3.69 1.89 9.10
N LEU A 45 4.17 2.19 7.90
CA LEU A 45 3.32 2.59 6.78
C LEU A 45 3.23 1.41 5.81
N ILE A 46 2.00 0.98 5.55
CA ILE A 46 1.70 -0.03 4.52
C ILE A 46 1.19 0.72 3.30
N ILE A 47 1.96 0.70 2.22
CA ILE A 47 1.63 1.40 0.98
C ILE A 47 1.30 0.37 -0.09
N SER A 48 0.12 0.52 -0.70
CA SER A 48 -0.23 -0.20 -1.91
C SER A 48 -0.41 0.75 -3.08
N VAL A 49 0.13 0.39 -4.24
CA VAL A 49 0.13 1.21 -5.45
C VAL A 49 -0.72 0.52 -6.51
N LYS A 50 -1.60 1.28 -7.14
CA LYS A 50 -2.40 0.88 -8.29
C LYS A 50 -2.23 1.92 -9.37
N ASP A 51 -2.12 1.44 -10.60
CA ASP A 51 -2.19 2.25 -11.81
C ASP A 51 -3.28 1.65 -12.69
N ILE A 52 -4.47 2.24 -12.61
CA ILE A 52 -5.69 1.70 -13.22
C ILE A 52 -6.23 2.74 -14.18
N ARG A 53 -6.19 2.40 -15.47
CA ARG A 53 -6.87 3.21 -16.48
C ARG A 53 -8.38 3.10 -16.33
N VAL A 54 -9.05 4.24 -16.41
CA VAL A 54 -10.51 4.32 -16.47
C VAL A 54 -11.02 3.45 -17.64
N SER A 55 -12.07 2.66 -17.38
CA SER A 55 -12.62 1.76 -18.40
C SER A 55 -13.30 2.54 -19.52
N SER A 56 -13.19 2.07 -20.76
CA SER A 56 -14.02 2.58 -21.86
C SER A 56 -15.49 2.21 -21.61
N HIS A 57 -16.30 3.22 -21.31
CA HIS A 57 -17.75 3.09 -21.12
C HIS A 57 -18.40 4.45 -21.42
N THR A 58 -19.65 4.49 -21.86
CA THR A 58 -20.31 5.77 -22.17
C THR A 58 -20.76 6.52 -20.91
N ASP A 59 -21.17 5.79 -19.88
CA ASP A 59 -21.58 6.35 -18.59
C ASP A 59 -20.39 6.61 -17.63
N LYS A 60 -20.15 7.88 -17.29
CA LYS A 60 -19.10 8.30 -16.33
C LYS A 60 -19.29 7.73 -14.93
N LYS A 61 -20.53 7.51 -14.47
CA LYS A 61 -20.78 6.93 -13.15
C LYS A 61 -20.27 5.50 -13.08
N VAL A 62 -20.57 4.71 -14.13
CA VAL A 62 -20.07 3.33 -14.25
C VAL A 62 -18.55 3.29 -14.36
N GLN A 63 -17.94 4.23 -15.10
CA GLN A 63 -16.48 4.37 -15.16
C GLN A 63 -15.87 4.61 -13.78
N TYR A 64 -16.43 5.58 -13.04
CA TYR A 64 -16.00 5.94 -11.69
C TYR A 64 -16.12 4.76 -10.71
N GLU A 65 -17.28 4.11 -10.64
CA GLU A 65 -17.51 2.97 -9.75
C GLU A 65 -16.55 1.81 -10.04
N ARG A 66 -16.29 1.52 -11.31
CA ARG A 66 -15.32 0.49 -11.72
C ARG A 66 -13.90 0.86 -11.33
N TRP A 67 -13.54 2.13 -11.50
CA TRP A 67 -12.22 2.63 -11.15
C TRP A 67 -12.00 2.58 -9.63
N VAL A 68 -12.93 3.12 -8.83
CA VAL A 68 -12.87 3.09 -7.35
C VAL A 68 -12.72 1.67 -6.83
N LYS A 69 -13.53 0.73 -7.34
CA LYS A 69 -13.46 -0.66 -6.94
C LYS A 69 -12.05 -1.26 -7.14
N LYS A 70 -11.44 -0.99 -8.29
CA LYS A 70 -10.14 -1.57 -8.69
C LYS A 70 -8.94 -0.85 -8.08
N ALA A 71 -8.99 0.48 -8.02
CA ALA A 71 -7.85 1.32 -7.62
C ALA A 71 -7.84 1.58 -6.11
N VAL A 72 -9.00 1.69 -5.47
CA VAL A 72 -9.13 2.07 -4.06
C VAL A 72 -9.55 0.89 -3.19
N GLU A 73 -10.71 0.28 -3.45
CA GLU A 73 -11.23 -0.79 -2.57
C GLU A 73 -10.33 -2.03 -2.58
N ASP A 74 -9.84 -2.44 -3.75
CA ASP A 74 -8.92 -3.57 -3.85
C ASP A 74 -7.56 -3.27 -3.19
N SER A 75 -7.07 -2.04 -3.26
CA SER A 75 -5.88 -1.60 -2.50
C SER A 75 -6.11 -1.69 -1.00
N ALA A 76 -7.26 -1.19 -0.51
CA ALA A 76 -7.62 -1.29 0.90
C ALA A 76 -7.65 -2.75 1.39
N LYS A 77 -8.24 -3.68 0.59
CA LYS A 77 -8.22 -5.11 0.90
C LYS A 77 -6.81 -5.68 1.00
N GLN A 78 -5.90 -5.31 0.09
CA GLN A 78 -4.50 -5.74 0.15
C GLN A 78 -3.82 -5.21 1.42
N ILE A 79 -4.01 -3.93 1.74
CA ILE A 79 -3.44 -3.28 2.92
C ILE A 79 -3.94 -3.96 4.21
N TYR A 80 -5.25 -4.24 4.34
CA TYR A 80 -5.79 -4.94 5.51
C TYR A 80 -5.25 -6.37 5.62
N GLY A 81 -5.03 -7.04 4.48
CA GLY A 81 -4.38 -8.35 4.44
C GLY A 81 -2.95 -8.28 5.00
N ALA A 82 -2.18 -7.28 4.56
CA ALA A 82 -0.82 -7.04 5.03
C ALA A 82 -0.78 -6.70 6.52
N GLU A 83 -1.65 -5.80 6.98
CA GLU A 83 -1.76 -5.43 8.38
C GLU A 83 -2.06 -6.64 9.26
N ARG A 84 -3.01 -7.50 8.86
CA ARG A 84 -3.37 -8.71 9.61
C ARG A 84 -2.16 -9.62 9.82
N PHE A 85 -1.32 -9.76 8.79
CA PHE A 85 -0.07 -10.49 8.92
C PHE A 85 0.89 -9.76 9.86
N LEU A 86 1.10 -8.46 9.64
CA LEU A 86 2.00 -7.66 10.46
C LEU A 86 1.62 -7.71 11.93
N LYS A 87 0.34 -7.68 12.33
CA LYS A 87 -0.10 -7.79 13.74
C LYS A 87 0.48 -8.98 14.51
N THR A 88 0.80 -10.07 13.82
CA THR A 88 1.29 -11.31 14.45
C THR A 88 2.76 -11.62 14.14
N ALA A 89 3.30 -11.06 13.06
CA ALA A 89 4.70 -11.24 12.67
C ALA A 89 5.67 -10.50 13.61
N ASN A 90 6.87 -11.06 13.78
CA ASN A 90 8.00 -10.38 14.44
C ASN A 90 9.00 -9.82 13.42
N GLU A 91 9.01 -10.36 12.21
CA GLU A 91 9.91 -9.99 11.13
C GLU A 91 9.20 -10.18 9.79
N VAL A 92 9.69 -9.47 8.79
CA VAL A 92 9.41 -9.73 7.37
C VAL A 92 10.74 -9.91 6.65
N TYR A 93 10.71 -10.33 5.39
CA TYR A 93 11.92 -10.44 4.58
C TYR A 93 11.98 -9.32 3.57
N ALA A 94 13.17 -8.83 3.25
CA ALA A 94 13.37 -7.99 2.09
C ALA A 94 13.04 -8.76 0.81
N LYS A 95 12.90 -8.05 -0.31
CA LYS A 95 12.59 -8.63 -1.63
C LYS A 95 13.52 -9.76 -2.05
N ASN A 96 14.79 -9.72 -1.61
CA ASN A 96 15.78 -10.77 -1.88
C ASN A 96 15.55 -12.08 -1.10
N ARG A 97 14.56 -12.12 -0.20
CA ARG A 97 14.17 -13.27 0.64
C ARG A 97 15.24 -13.76 1.62
N THR A 98 16.34 -13.03 1.76
CA THR A 98 17.44 -13.40 2.65
C THR A 98 17.54 -12.44 3.83
N ASN A 99 17.42 -11.14 3.59
CA ASN A 99 17.56 -10.14 4.64
C ASN A 99 16.28 -10.06 5.46
N LYS A 100 16.40 -10.26 6.78
CA LYS A 100 15.30 -10.08 7.72
C LYS A 100 15.17 -8.62 8.10
N ILE A 101 13.93 -8.15 8.17
CA ILE A 101 13.55 -6.81 8.61
C ILE A 101 12.76 -7.01 9.90
N SER A 102 13.36 -6.61 11.02
CA SER A 102 12.71 -6.69 12.33
C SER A 102 11.56 -5.70 12.40
N LEU A 103 10.42 -6.17 12.90
CA LEU A 103 9.28 -5.31 13.20
C LEU A 103 9.37 -4.83 14.66
N PRO A 104 8.82 -3.64 14.98
CA PRO A 104 8.71 -3.15 16.36
C PRO A 104 7.92 -4.11 17.26
N PRO A 105 7.98 -3.98 18.60
CA PRO A 105 7.14 -4.75 19.51
C PRO A 105 5.64 -4.61 19.15
N LYS A 106 4.89 -5.72 19.15
CA LYS A 106 3.51 -5.79 18.64
C LYS A 106 2.56 -4.78 19.29
N ASN A 107 2.72 -4.59 20.60
CA ASN A 107 1.94 -3.68 21.44
C ASN A 107 2.29 -2.20 21.24
N GLU A 108 3.38 -1.90 20.55
CA GLU A 108 3.84 -0.52 20.31
C GLU A 108 3.57 -0.04 18.88
N ARG A 109 3.18 -0.93 17.96
CA ARG A 109 3.04 -0.62 16.54
C ARG A 109 1.92 0.39 16.29
N ILE A 110 2.25 1.46 15.57
CA ILE A 110 1.29 2.42 15.04
C ILE A 110 1.26 2.24 13.52
N ILE A 111 0.16 1.71 12.99
CA ILE A 111 0.04 1.34 11.57
C ILE A 111 -0.76 2.39 10.81
N PHE A 112 -0.15 2.94 9.76
CA PHE A 112 -0.78 3.78 8.77
C PHE A 112 -1.01 3.00 7.47
N ARG A 113 -2.16 3.24 6.85
CA ARG A 113 -2.62 2.57 5.64
C ARG A 113 -2.71 3.59 4.53
N ILE A 114 -1.97 3.36 3.45
CA ILE A 114 -1.86 4.31 2.35
C ILE A 114 -2.11 3.57 1.04
N ALA A 115 -3.09 4.03 0.26
CA ALA A 115 -3.28 3.60 -1.11
C ALA A 115 -2.88 4.73 -2.05
N ILE A 116 -2.08 4.40 -3.07
CA ILE A 116 -1.75 5.31 -4.17
C ILE A 116 -2.48 4.79 -5.40
N ALA A 117 -3.39 5.59 -5.96
CA ALA A 117 -4.34 5.19 -6.98
C ALA A 117 -4.19 6.06 -8.24
N PHE A 118 -3.20 5.73 -9.07
CA PHE A 118 -2.95 6.42 -10.33
C PHE A 118 -3.97 6.04 -11.43
N GLY A 119 -4.09 6.92 -12.42
CA GLY A 119 -4.86 6.69 -13.64
C GLY A 119 -6.33 7.07 -13.56
N SER A 120 -6.72 7.83 -12.52
CA SER A 120 -8.03 8.47 -12.40
C SER A 120 -8.27 9.48 -13.53
N ASP A 121 -9.54 9.77 -13.80
CA ASP A 121 -9.91 11.00 -14.50
C ASP A 121 -9.91 12.14 -13.47
N ASN A 122 -9.31 13.29 -13.80
CA ASN A 122 -9.19 14.44 -12.90
C ASN A 122 -10.54 14.99 -12.39
N THR A 123 -11.66 14.59 -12.99
CA THR A 123 -13.03 14.97 -12.57
C THR A 123 -13.63 13.99 -11.56
N PHE A 124 -13.00 12.83 -11.33
CA PHE A 124 -13.48 11.86 -10.37
C PHE A 124 -13.10 12.28 -8.94
N PRO A 125 -14.05 12.25 -7.98
CA PRO A 125 -13.69 12.44 -6.59
C PRO A 125 -12.82 11.29 -6.11
N LEU A 126 -11.78 11.56 -5.32
CA LEU A 126 -10.92 10.52 -4.75
C LEU A 126 -11.44 10.12 -3.36
N PRO A 127 -12.07 8.94 -3.20
CA PRO A 127 -12.53 8.51 -1.88
C PRO A 127 -11.36 8.10 -1.00
N TYR A 128 -11.42 8.48 0.28
CA TYR A 128 -10.51 8.04 1.33
C TYR A 128 -11.29 7.84 2.64
N GLY A 129 -10.70 7.09 3.57
CA GLY A 129 -11.30 6.85 4.88
C GLY A 129 -11.54 5.37 5.18
N GLU A 130 -12.67 5.05 5.80
CA GLU A 130 -12.98 3.70 6.29
C GLU A 130 -13.55 2.79 5.19
N PHE A 131 -12.79 1.77 4.80
CA PHE A 131 -13.23 0.73 3.86
C PHE A 131 -13.50 -0.62 4.55
N GLY A 132 -13.81 -0.59 5.85
CA GLY A 132 -14.32 -1.72 6.62
C GLY A 132 -13.39 -2.31 7.68
N GLN A 133 -12.10 -1.97 7.72
CA GLN A 133 -11.15 -2.51 8.72
C GLN A 133 -10.14 -1.47 9.23
N GLY A 134 -10.44 -0.18 9.09
CA GLY A 134 -9.59 0.93 9.54
C GLY A 134 -9.37 1.97 8.45
N PHE A 135 -9.11 3.20 8.86
CA PHE A 135 -8.91 4.33 7.97
C PHE A 135 -7.74 4.10 7.01
N VAL A 136 -7.97 4.38 5.73
CA VAL A 136 -6.98 4.35 4.63
C VAL A 136 -6.89 5.73 4.01
N HIS A 137 -5.68 6.29 3.99
CA HIS A 137 -5.36 7.49 3.23
C HIS A 137 -5.21 7.12 1.76
N VAL A 138 -5.81 7.89 0.86
CA VAL A 138 -5.75 7.63 -0.58
C VAL A 138 -5.21 8.87 -1.28
N PHE A 139 -4.25 8.65 -2.18
CA PHE A 139 -3.61 9.68 -3.00
C PHE A 139 -3.59 9.23 -4.46
N ASP A 140 -3.53 10.15 -5.41
CA ASP A 140 -3.39 9.89 -6.86
C ASP A 140 -2.33 10.78 -7.52
#